data_AF-W1Y0P3-F1
#
_entry.id   AF-W1Y0P3-F1
#
_cell.length_a   1.000
_cell.length_b   1.000
_cell.length_c   1.000
_cell.angle_alpha   90.00
_cell.angle_beta   90.00
_cell.angle_gamma   90.00
#
_symmetry.space_group_name_H-M   'P 1'
#
loop_
_entity.id
_entity.type
_entity.pdbx_description
1 polymer ?
#
loop_
_entity_poly.entity_id
_entity_poly.type
_entity_poly.pdbx_seq_one_letter_code
_entity_poly.pdbx_strand_id
1 'polypeptide(L)' 'EAGHYPAIDIGQSISRCMNQVTSLDHQQSARALKQNYAAYMEIKPLIPLGGYVAGADASVDKAVKMFPAIERFLRQE' A
#
# COMPACT_ATOMS: atom_id res chain seq x y z
N GLU A 1 18.76 2.18 5.84
CA GLU A 1 17.57 2.92 5.34
C GLU A 1 17.16 2.32 3.99
N ALA A 2 15.86 2.18 3.72
CA ALA A 2 15.36 1.45 2.54
C ALA A 2 15.42 2.23 1.21
N GLY A 3 16.04 3.42 1.18
CA GLY A 3 16.13 4.26 -0.01
C GLY A 3 14.78 4.76 -0.53
N HIS A 4 13.78 4.87 0.35
CA HIS A 4 12.43 5.33 0.00
C HIS A 4 12.29 6.81 0.35
N TYR A 5 12.22 7.67 -0.66
CA TYR A 5 12.05 9.11 -0.51
C TYR A 5 10.86 9.60 -1.35
N PRO A 6 10.03 10.51 -0.81
CA PRO A 6 10.04 10.99 0.58
C PRO A 6 9.67 9.88 1.57
N ALA A 7 10.25 9.88 2.77
CA ALA A 7 10.08 8.83 3.78
C ALA A 7 8.73 8.95 4.53
N ILE A 8 7.61 8.96 3.79
CA ILE A 8 6.26 9.13 4.32
C ILE A 8 5.65 7.78 4.67
N ASP A 9 5.22 7.61 5.92
CA ASP A 9 4.33 6.51 6.29
C ASP A 9 2.88 6.88 5.96
N ILE A 10 2.38 6.36 4.83
CA ILE A 10 1.01 6.62 4.38
C ILE A 10 -0.08 5.96 5.24
N GLY A 11 0.29 4.94 6.04
CA GLY A 11 -0.59 4.30 7.02
C GLY A 11 -0.83 5.18 8.24
N GLN A 12 0.19 5.95 8.63
CA GLN A 12 0.15 6.89 9.76
C GLN A 12 -0.19 8.34 9.34
N SER A 13 -0.28 8.62 8.04
CA SER A 13 -0.59 9.95 7.50
C SER A 13 -2.06 10.14 7.16
N ILE A 14 -2.65 11.25 7.63
CA ILE A 14 -4.03 11.64 7.35
C ILE A 14 -4.15 13.12 6.98
N SER A 15 -4.98 13.43 5.98
CA SER A 15 -5.39 14.80 5.65
C SER A 15 -6.86 15.00 6.01
N ARG A 16 -7.14 15.99 6.88
CA ARG A 16 -8.49 16.30 7.36
C ARG A 16 -9.37 16.97 6.30
N CYS A 17 -8.77 17.60 5.29
CA CYS A 17 -9.50 18.27 4.21
C CYS A 17 -9.67 17.40 2.96
N MET A 18 -9.04 16.23 2.86
CA MET A 18 -9.04 15.37 1.66
C MET A 18 -10.44 15.17 1.06
N ASN A 19 -11.41 14.82 1.90
CA ASN A 19 -12.78 14.56 1.44
C ASN A 19 -13.50 15.80 0.90
N GLN A 20 -13.04 17.01 1.25
CA GLN A 20 -13.62 18.28 0.82
C GLN A 20 -13.01 18.76 -0.52
N VAL A 21 -11.83 18.26 -0.89
CA VAL A 21 -11.04 18.76 -2.03
C VAL A 21 -10.79 17.71 -3.12
N THR A 22 -11.37 16.52 -3.01
CA THR A 22 -11.21 15.42 -3.97
C THR A 22 -12.55 14.81 -4.38
N SER A 23 -12.64 14.32 -5.62
CA SER A 23 -13.81 13.59 -6.11
C SER A 23 -13.99 12.24 -5.39
N LEU A 24 -15.20 11.68 -5.44
CA LEU A 24 -15.46 10.35 -4.87
C LEU A 24 -14.58 9.26 -5.51
N ASP A 25 -14.38 9.31 -6.83
CA ASP A 25 -13.53 8.33 -7.54
C ASP A 25 -12.07 8.38 -7.07
N HIS A 26 -11.54 9.58 -6.82
CA HIS A 26 -10.20 9.76 -6.25
C HIS A 26 -10.16 9.19 -4.82
N GLN A 27 -11.16 9.50 -3.98
CA GLN A 27 -11.23 8.97 -2.61
C GLN A 27 -11.26 7.43 -2.59
N GLN A 28 -12.04 6.82 -3.47
CA GLN A 28 -12.12 5.36 -3.61
C GLN A 28 -10.78 4.77 -4.06
N SER A 29 -10.14 5.38 -5.05
CA SER A 29 -8.82 4.96 -5.54
C SER A 29 -7.75 5.04 -4.45
N ALA A 30 -7.73 6.13 -3.68
CA ALA A 30 -6.81 6.31 -2.56
C ALA A 30 -7.05 5.28 -1.44
N ARG A 31 -8.31 4.98 -1.12
CA ARG A 31 -8.66 3.90 -0.16
C ARG A 31 -8.18 2.54 -0.65
N ALA A 32 -8.41 2.22 -1.92
CA ALA A 32 -7.96 0.96 -2.51
C ALA A 32 -6.42 0.84 -2.47
N LEU A 33 -5.69 1.90 -2.80
CA LEU A 33 -4.22 1.92 -2.67
C LEU A 33 -3.80 1.65 -1.22
N LYS A 34 -4.36 2.37 -0.25
CA LYS A 34 -4.04 2.18 1.18
C LYS A 34 -4.36 0.78 1.68
N GLN A 35 -5.47 0.18 1.24
CA GLN A 35 -5.83 -1.20 1.60
C GLN A 35 -4.81 -2.22 1.09
N ASN A 36 -4.41 -2.14 -0.19
CA ASN A 36 -3.40 -3.05 -0.74
C ASN A 36 -2.03 -2.84 -0.09
N TYR A 37 -1.66 -1.59 0.21
CA TYR A 37 -0.43 -1.29 0.95
C TYR A 37 -0.44 -1.90 2.35
N ALA A 38 -1.53 -1.72 3.11
CA ALA A 38 -1.66 -2.26 4.47
C ALA A 38 -1.59 -3.79 4.48
N ALA A 39 -2.35 -4.46 3.61
CA ALA A 39 -2.32 -5.91 3.48
C ALA A 39 -0.92 -6.43 3.14
N TYR A 40 -0.18 -5.73 2.27
CA TYR A 40 1.20 -6.11 1.99
C TYR A 40 2.13 -5.86 3.20
N MET A 41 1.98 -4.76 3.93
CA MET A 41 2.79 -4.48 5.13
C MET A 41 2.59 -5.54 6.22
N GLU A 42 1.39 -6.09 6.37
CA GLU A 42 1.09 -7.17 7.32
C GLU A 42 1.81 -8.48 6.95
N ILE A 43 1.82 -8.85 5.67
CA ILE A 43 2.46 -10.10 5.21
C ILE A 43 3.97 -9.97 4.98
N LYS A 44 4.48 -8.77 4.67
CA LYS A 44 5.90 -8.50 4.38
C LYS A 44 6.88 -9.16 5.37
N PRO A 45 6.69 -9.07 6.71
CA PRO A 45 7.61 -9.73 7.65
C PRO A 45 7.51 -11.26 7.63
N LEU A 46 6.40 -11.82 7.14
CA LEU A 46 6.16 -13.27 7.06
C LEU A 46 6.70 -13.89 5.77
N ILE A 47 6.85 -13.11 4.69
CA ILE A 47 7.36 -13.60 3.38
C ILE A 47 8.73 -14.33 3.54
N PRO A 48 9.74 -13.76 4.24
CA PRO A 48 11.03 -14.44 4.40
C PRO A 48 10.95 -15.74 5.23
N LEU A 49 9.90 -15.91 6.02
CA LEU A 49 9.64 -17.09 6.86
C LEU A 49 8.82 -18.17 6.13
N GLY A 50 8.49 -17.96 4.85
CA GLY A 50 7.62 -18.84 4.07
C GLY A 50 6.12 -18.65 4.36
N GLY A 51 5.74 -17.57 5.06
CA GLY A 51 4.35 -17.27 5.41
C GLY A 51 3.49 -16.74 4.26
N TYR A 52 4.01 -16.75 3.02
CA TYR A 52 3.26 -16.42 1.82
C TYR A 52 3.32 -17.57 0.81
N VAL A 53 2.15 -18.07 0.42
CA VAL A 53 1.97 -19.07 -0.62
C VAL A 53 0.97 -18.52 -1.62
N ALA A 54 1.42 -18.36 -2.87
CA ALA A 54 0.57 -17.86 -3.94
C ALA A 54 -0.69 -18.73 -4.12
N GLY A 55 -1.85 -18.11 -4.24
CA GLY A 55 -3.14 -18.78 -4.39
C GLY A 55 -3.80 -19.20 -3.08
N ALA A 56 -3.13 -19.06 -1.93
CA ALA A 56 -3.71 -19.40 -0.63
C ALA A 56 -4.70 -18.34 -0.13
N ASP A 57 -4.46 -17.06 -0.44
CA ASP A 57 -5.33 -15.94 -0.11
C ASP A 57 -5.33 -14.91 -1.23
N ALA A 58 -6.48 -14.73 -1.88
CA ALA A 58 -6.62 -13.82 -3.01
C ALA A 58 -6.35 -12.34 -2.67
N SER A 59 -6.59 -11.93 -1.42
CA SER A 59 -6.31 -10.57 -0.96
C SER A 59 -4.81 -10.33 -0.78
N VAL A 60 -4.09 -11.31 -0.21
CA VAL A 60 -2.64 -11.26 -0.03
C VAL A 60 -1.94 -11.33 -1.39
N ASP A 61 -2.38 -12.23 -2.27
CA ASP A 61 -1.87 -12.34 -3.65
C ASP A 61 -1.98 -11.00 -4.39
N LYS A 62 -3.15 -10.35 -4.28
CA LYS A 62 -3.38 -9.04 -4.88
C LYS A 62 -2.45 -7.99 -4.29
N ALA A 63 -2.27 -7.95 -2.97
CA ALA A 63 -1.41 -7.00 -2.29
C ALA A 63 0.07 -7.18 -2.71
N VAL A 64 0.57 -8.42 -2.71
CA VAL A 64 1.93 -8.77 -3.18
C VAL A 64 2.13 -8.38 -4.64
N LYS A 65 1.14 -8.65 -5.51
CA LYS A 65 1.19 -8.28 -6.93
C LYS A 65 1.18 -6.77 -7.16
N MET A 66 0.43 -6.01 -6.36
CA MET A 66 0.30 -4.56 -6.50
C MET A 66 1.45 -3.78 -5.87
N PHE A 67 2.12 -4.34 -4.86
CA PHE A 67 3.11 -3.61 -4.08
C PHE A 67 4.23 -2.95 -4.92
N PRO A 68 4.82 -3.58 -5.95
CA PRO A 68 5.87 -2.93 -6.74
C PRO A 68 5.38 -1.63 -7.44
N ALA A 69 4.14 -1.62 -7.91
CA ALA A 69 3.55 -0.43 -8.53
C ALA A 69 3.26 0.66 -7.50
N ILE A 70 2.79 0.28 -6.31
CA ILE A 70 2.53 1.20 -5.19
C ILE A 70 3.85 1.80 -4.69
N GLU A 71 4.88 0.99 -4.49
CA GLU A 71 6.19 1.44 -4.02
C GLU A 71 6.79 2.46 -4.99
N ARG A 72 6.71 2.20 -6.30
CA ARG A 72 7.15 3.16 -7.32
C ARG A 72 6.33 4.45 -7.30
N PHE A 73 5.01 4.39 -7.08
CA PHE A 73 4.17 5.57 -7.01
C PHE A 73 4.48 6.46 -5.80
N LEU A 74 4.83 5.85 -4.67
CA LEU A 74 5.14 6.56 -3.43
C LEU A 74 6.55 7.18 -3.41
N ARG A 75 7.47 6.68 -4.25
CA ARG A 75 8.82 7.24 -4.40
C ARG A 75 8.85 8.35 -5.44
N GLN A 76 9.54 9.44 -5.11
CA GLN A 76 9.74 10.60 -5.99
C GLN A 76 11.15 11.18 -5.77
N GLU A 77 11.79 11.63 -6.85
CA GLU A 77 13.09 12.35 -6.84
C GLU A 77 12.91 13.84 -6.54
#